data_AF-A0A670J4D7-F1
#
_entry.id   AF-A0A670J4D7-F1
#
_cell.length_a   1.000
_cell.length_b   1.000
_cell.length_c   1.000
_cell.angle_alpha   90.00
_cell.angle_beta   90.00
_cell.angle_gamma   90.00
#
_symmetry.space_group_name_H-M   'P 1'
#
loop_
_entity.id
_entity.type
_entity.pdbx_description
1 polymer ?
#
loop_
_entity_poly.entity_id
_entity_poly.type
_entity_poly.pdbx_seq_one_letter_code
_entity_poly.pdbx_strand_id
1 'polypeptide(L)'
;DFSARGGSTAGFMAAAQVHMCQTIFPAHTNYRGELGAGQLLKWIDTTACLAAEKHAGMPCVTASVDDIQFEETARVGQIISINAKVNRAFTTSMEVGVKVTLQDPLTTFQKLICVAFSTYVAKPVHNGKVDLKPVEFVTAQDFLEHTLAAERRKIRLDHERVCKNLVEECGMNICNQEEGAISTDLTHVQSTELVLPPHANHQGNTFGGQIMAWMETVAVISASRLCRLHPTLKSVDMFKFRGPSTVGDRLVFNAIVNNTFQKSIEVGVRVEAFNCEEWAKGQARHINSAFLIFNAVNEDGELITFPRVKSITKDGLRRYHGAIARKKIRLIKMFTLEETDALSIKVEMQVRISSELAFSLLSDFRHHVHWVKHYSTCKVIQNVTEEDKIYHITSISINGNKPDDFLILVSQRKPCKTGDPYIIAVRSVALTSVPSSENYCRREIQCAGFLIYPDGNSSFVSYCIQGTPGVMPYVAATLDGSSKSIEDTASGCIHFLELQSSTMDCI
;
A
#
# COMPACT_ATOMS: atom_id res chain seq x y z
N ASP A 1 2.81 -51.37 31.70
CA ASP A 1 2.12 -50.88 30.51
C ASP A 1 0.96 -49.97 30.85
N PHE A 2 1.11 -48.67 30.61
CA PHE A 2 0.23 -47.91 29.71
C PHE A 2 0.83 -46.51 29.57
N SER A 3 1.23 -46.17 28.35
CA SER A 3 1.89 -44.91 28.01
C SER A 3 0.90 -43.76 28.09
N ALA A 4 1.21 -42.72 28.87
CA ALA A 4 0.56 -41.43 28.73
C ALA A 4 1.16 -40.73 27.51
N ARG A 5 0.49 -40.85 26.36
CA ARG A 5 0.68 -39.96 25.21
C ARG A 5 0.27 -38.56 25.65
N GLY A 6 1.24 -37.72 25.97
CA GLY A 6 1.05 -36.28 26.10
C GLY A 6 0.62 -35.71 24.75
N GLY A 7 -0.68 -35.43 24.61
CA GLY A 7 -1.19 -34.63 23.50
C GLY A 7 -0.60 -33.23 23.62
N SER A 8 0.12 -32.80 22.57
CA SER A 8 0.57 -31.42 22.40
C SER A 8 -0.66 -30.52 22.24
N THR A 9 -1.17 -29.99 23.35
CA THR A 9 -2.07 -28.83 23.30
C THR A 9 -1.27 -27.66 22.73
N ALA A 10 -1.60 -27.25 21.49
CA ALA A 10 -1.04 -26.06 20.87
C ALA A 10 -1.43 -24.84 21.71
N GLY A 11 -0.57 -24.44 22.64
CA GLY A 11 -0.80 -23.29 23.51
C GLY A 11 -0.64 -21.99 22.72
N PHE A 12 -1.62 -21.10 22.83
CA PHE A 12 -1.51 -19.72 22.37
C PHE A 12 -0.46 -18.96 23.20
N MET A 13 0.15 -17.95 22.61
CA MET A 13 1.10 -17.06 23.29
C MET A 13 0.60 -15.61 23.19
N ALA A 14 0.61 -14.89 24.32
CA ALA A 14 0.26 -13.47 24.34
C ALA A 14 1.08 -12.67 23.31
N ALA A 15 0.44 -11.71 22.64
CA ALA A 15 1.09 -10.89 21.62
C ALA A 15 2.35 -10.22 22.17
N ALA A 16 3.50 -10.53 21.57
CA ALA A 16 4.76 -9.91 21.97
C ALA A 16 4.75 -8.43 21.58
N GLN A 17 4.98 -7.58 22.58
CA GLN A 17 5.06 -6.13 22.42
C GLN A 17 6.42 -5.61 22.88
N VAL A 18 6.94 -4.61 22.16
CA VAL A 18 8.18 -3.89 22.45
C VAL A 18 7.95 -2.41 22.21
N HIS A 19 8.45 -1.59 23.14
CA HIS A 19 8.41 -0.14 23.05
C HIS A 19 9.84 0.40 23.02
N MET A 20 10.11 1.29 22.06
CA MET A 20 11.36 2.05 21.98
C MET A 20 11.05 3.53 22.03
N CYS A 21 11.78 4.27 22.87
CA CYS A 21 11.69 5.72 22.96
C CYS A 21 13.06 6.33 22.65
N GLN A 22 13.10 7.32 21.76
CA GLN A 22 14.34 7.97 21.32
C GLN A 22 14.17 9.49 21.33
N THR A 23 15.11 10.19 21.98
CA THR A 23 15.24 11.64 21.82
C THR A 23 16.04 11.93 20.54
N ILE A 24 15.59 12.90 19.77
CA ILE A 24 16.25 13.27 18.52
C ILE A 24 17.42 14.21 18.83
N PHE A 25 18.64 13.70 18.65
CA PHE A 25 19.87 14.46 18.76
C PHE A 25 20.33 14.97 17.39
N PRO A 26 21.20 16.01 17.34
CA PRO A 26 21.76 16.52 16.09
C PRO A 26 22.42 15.45 15.20
N ALA A 27 23.01 14.42 15.81
CA ALA A 27 23.62 13.30 15.07
C ALA A 27 22.60 12.45 14.28
N HIS A 28 21.30 12.59 14.57
CA HIS A 28 20.22 11.88 13.87
C HIS A 28 19.59 12.72 12.76
N THR A 29 19.98 13.99 12.62
CA THR A 29 19.28 14.95 11.77
C THR A 29 20.08 15.42 10.57
N ASN A 30 19.36 15.88 9.56
CA ASN A 30 19.93 16.62 8.44
C ASN A 30 20.35 18.04 8.85
N TYR A 31 20.89 18.81 7.91
CA TYR A 31 21.33 20.19 8.15
C TYR A 31 20.20 21.17 8.52
N ARG A 32 18.93 20.79 8.31
CA ARG A 32 17.74 21.56 8.73
C ARG A 32 17.26 21.18 10.13
N GLY A 33 17.95 20.26 10.81
CA GLY A 33 17.55 19.74 12.12
C GLY A 33 16.35 18.80 12.07
N GLU A 34 16.04 18.23 10.90
CA GLU A 34 14.98 17.24 10.72
C GLU A 34 15.57 15.83 10.78
N LEU A 35 14.86 14.90 11.42
CA LEU A 35 15.26 13.50 11.53
C LEU A 35 15.43 12.87 10.14
N GLY A 36 16.59 12.26 9.89
CA GLY A 36 16.81 11.49 8.67
C GLY A 36 15.84 10.30 8.62
N ALA A 37 15.09 10.15 7.54
CA ALA A 37 14.06 9.12 7.45
C ALA A 37 14.67 7.72 7.44
N GLY A 38 15.90 7.56 6.93
CA GLY A 38 16.65 6.32 7.05
C GLY A 38 16.92 5.90 8.49
N GLN A 39 17.22 6.85 9.38
CA GLN A 39 17.41 6.58 10.80
C GLN A 39 16.10 6.13 11.46
N LEU A 40 14.98 6.74 11.10
CA LEU A 40 13.66 6.33 11.58
C LEU A 40 13.31 4.91 11.12
N LEU A 41 13.53 4.58 9.84
CA LEU A 41 13.32 3.23 9.29
C LEU A 41 14.17 2.18 10.02
N LYS A 42 15.42 2.52 10.37
CA LYS A 42 16.28 1.66 11.18
C LYS A 42 15.70 1.39 12.57
N TRP A 43 15.19 2.41 13.26
CA TRP A 43 14.58 2.23 14.58
C TRP A 43 13.25 1.46 14.52
N ILE A 44 12.43 1.71 13.49
CA ILE A 44 11.20 0.95 13.22
C ILE A 44 11.52 -0.54 13.11
N ASP A 45 12.45 -0.90 12.22
CA ASP A 45 12.85 -2.30 12.00
C ASP A 45 13.49 -2.93 13.24
N THR A 46 14.33 -2.20 13.96
CA THR A 46 14.95 -2.71 15.20
C THR A 46 13.87 -3.06 16.23
N THR A 47 12.90 -2.16 16.44
CA THR A 47 11.82 -2.36 17.41
C THR A 47 10.91 -3.53 17.01
N ALA A 48 10.59 -3.63 15.72
CA ALA A 48 9.76 -4.70 15.19
C ALA A 48 10.47 -6.06 15.19
N CYS A 49 11.77 -6.10 14.88
CA CYS A 49 12.59 -7.29 14.98
C CYS A 49 12.65 -7.81 16.43
N LEU A 50 12.84 -6.93 17.42
CA LEU A 50 12.82 -7.31 18.83
C LEU A 50 11.46 -7.89 19.27
N ALA A 51 10.35 -7.34 18.76
CA ALA A 51 9.02 -7.91 19.02
C ALA A 51 8.88 -9.30 18.39
N ALA A 52 9.37 -9.49 17.16
CA ALA A 52 9.38 -10.79 16.50
C ALA A 52 10.25 -11.82 17.23
N GLU A 53 11.47 -11.44 17.64
CA GLU A 53 12.39 -12.32 18.39
C GLU A 53 11.82 -12.68 19.76
N LYS A 54 11.14 -11.74 20.44
CA LYS A 54 10.45 -12.00 21.71
C LYS A 54 9.32 -13.03 21.56
N HIS A 55 8.62 -13.04 20.43
CA HIS A 55 7.58 -14.04 20.12
C HIS A 55 8.17 -15.38 19.69
N ALA A 56 9.18 -15.36 18.83
CA ALA A 56 9.79 -16.56 18.25
C ALA A 56 10.70 -17.29 19.24
N GLY A 57 11.29 -16.59 20.21
CA GLY A 57 12.34 -17.12 21.08
C GLY A 57 13.64 -17.45 20.34
N MET A 58 13.85 -16.88 19.15
CA MET A 58 15.02 -17.13 18.29
C MET A 58 15.25 -15.94 17.33
N PRO A 59 16.43 -15.85 16.68
CA PRO A 59 16.74 -14.76 15.79
C PRO A 59 15.73 -14.61 14.65
N CYS A 60 15.38 -13.37 14.32
CA CYS A 60 14.47 -13.06 13.23
C CYS A 60 15.16 -12.17 12.19
N VAL A 61 14.71 -12.27 10.94
CA VAL A 61 15.17 -11.40 9.85
C VAL A 61 13.98 -10.80 9.12
N THR A 62 14.15 -9.56 8.65
CA THR A 62 13.14 -8.83 7.89
C THR A 62 12.95 -9.46 6.50
N ALA A 63 11.74 -9.90 6.19
CA ALA A 63 11.41 -10.51 4.90
C ALA A 63 10.74 -9.53 3.94
N SER A 64 9.84 -8.69 4.46
CA SER A 64 9.19 -7.63 3.69
C SER A 64 8.75 -6.49 4.59
N VAL A 65 8.58 -5.32 3.99
CA VAL A 65 8.05 -4.12 4.61
C VAL A 65 6.92 -3.63 3.72
N ASP A 66 5.76 -3.35 4.32
CA ASP A 66 4.58 -2.83 3.60
C ASP A 66 4.76 -1.35 3.26
N ASP A 67 3.76 -0.76 2.59
CA ASP A 67 3.77 0.69 2.35
C ASP A 67 3.87 1.45 3.69
N ILE A 68 4.83 2.37 3.76
CA ILE A 68 4.99 3.28 4.90
C ILE A 68 4.75 4.70 4.40
N GLN A 69 3.80 5.41 4.99
CA GLN A 69 3.54 6.82 4.74
C GLN A 69 3.92 7.65 5.98
N PHE A 70 4.66 8.73 5.78
CA PHE A 70 5.11 9.65 6.83
C PHE A 70 4.26 10.92 6.79
N GLU A 71 3.45 11.12 7.82
CA GLU A 71 2.56 12.27 7.95
C GLU A 71 3.32 13.53 8.42
N GLU A 72 4.30 13.33 9.30
CA GLU A 72 5.02 14.41 9.97
C GLU A 72 6.54 14.15 9.98
N THR A 73 7.33 15.22 9.96
CA THR A 73 8.79 15.16 10.05
C THR A 73 9.22 15.59 11.44
N ALA A 74 9.90 14.71 12.15
CA ALA A 74 10.40 15.00 13.49
C ALA A 74 11.68 15.86 13.47
N ARG A 75 11.91 16.66 14.51
CA ARG A 75 13.03 17.60 14.63
C ARG A 75 13.87 17.37 15.88
N VAL A 76 15.08 17.92 15.90
CA VAL A 76 15.98 17.90 17.08
C VAL A 76 15.25 18.34 18.33
N GLY A 77 15.46 17.61 19.43
CA GLY A 77 14.88 17.86 20.74
C GLY A 77 13.51 17.20 20.96
N GLN A 78 12.82 16.76 19.91
CA GLN A 78 11.57 16.01 20.06
C GLN A 78 11.84 14.53 20.38
N ILE A 79 10.81 13.87 20.90
CA ILE A 79 10.87 12.48 21.36
C ILE A 79 9.99 11.61 20.45
N ILE A 80 10.59 10.57 19.89
CA ILE A 80 9.86 9.54 19.14
C ILE A 80 9.59 8.33 20.03
N SER A 81 8.35 7.86 19.99
CA SER A 81 7.89 6.63 20.61
C SER A 81 7.47 5.64 19.53
N ILE A 82 8.10 4.47 19.52
CA ILE A 82 7.85 3.38 18.56
C ILE A 82 7.28 2.19 19.34
N ASN A 83 6.04 1.84 19.04
CA ASN A 83 5.37 0.68 19.61
C ASN A 83 5.27 -0.41 18.55
N ALA A 84 5.89 -1.57 18.78
CA ALA A 84 5.80 -2.73 17.90
C ALA A 84 5.06 -3.87 18.59
N LYS A 85 4.18 -4.56 17.85
CA LYS A 85 3.37 -5.68 18.32
C LYS A 85 3.25 -6.76 17.25
N VAL A 86 3.42 -8.02 17.64
CA VAL A 86 3.13 -9.15 16.73
C VAL A 86 1.62 -9.30 16.59
N ASN A 87 1.10 -9.03 15.39
CA ASN A 87 -0.33 -9.12 15.11
C ASN A 87 -0.74 -10.57 14.83
N ARG A 88 0.11 -11.31 14.11
CA ARG A 88 -0.15 -12.70 13.72
C ARG A 88 1.13 -13.45 13.47
N ALA A 89 1.23 -14.64 14.06
CA ALA A 89 2.22 -15.64 13.70
C ALA A 89 1.63 -16.64 12.70
N PHE A 90 2.41 -16.98 11.68
CA PHE A 90 2.11 -18.05 10.72
C PHE A 90 3.02 -19.24 11.02
N THR A 91 3.46 -19.99 9.99
CA THR A 91 4.32 -21.16 10.20
C THR A 91 5.75 -20.75 10.57
N THR A 92 6.43 -20.01 9.70
CA THR A 92 7.82 -19.56 9.89
C THR A 92 7.96 -18.04 9.92
N SER A 93 6.89 -17.34 9.55
CA SER A 93 6.83 -15.89 9.48
C SER A 93 5.80 -15.33 10.43
N MET A 94 5.94 -14.05 10.74
CA MET A 94 4.96 -13.30 11.52
C MET A 94 4.84 -11.87 10.99
N GLU A 95 3.64 -11.31 11.10
CA GLU A 95 3.41 -9.90 10.86
C GLU A 95 3.56 -9.12 12.16
N VAL A 96 4.33 -8.04 12.11
CA VAL A 96 4.53 -7.09 13.19
C VAL A 96 3.96 -5.74 12.76
N GLY A 97 3.00 -5.22 13.52
CA GLY A 97 2.50 -3.85 13.39
C GLY A 97 3.35 -2.89 14.21
N VAL A 98 3.61 -1.71 13.66
CA VAL A 98 4.38 -0.64 14.30
C VAL A 98 3.61 0.66 14.25
N LYS A 99 3.49 1.34 15.40
CA LYS A 99 2.94 2.68 15.50
C LYS A 99 4.01 3.64 16.01
N VAL A 100 4.28 4.69 15.24
CA VAL A 100 5.27 5.72 15.58
C VAL A 100 4.57 7.02 15.92
N THR A 101 4.81 7.52 17.12
CA THR A 101 4.28 8.81 17.59
C THR A 101 5.41 9.75 17.96
N LEU A 102 5.19 11.04 17.72
CA LEU A 102 6.07 12.14 18.06
C LEU A 102 5.50 12.91 19.23
N GLN A 103 6.34 13.26 20.19
CA GLN A 103 6.00 14.14 21.29
C GLN A 103 7.02 15.28 21.36
N ASP A 104 6.54 16.50 21.47
CA ASP A 104 7.37 17.63 21.85
C ASP A 104 7.47 17.66 23.38
N PRO A 105 8.66 17.60 24.00
CA PRO A 105 8.78 17.58 25.46
C PRO A 105 8.23 18.83 26.15
N LEU A 106 8.11 19.95 25.43
CA LEU A 106 7.56 21.20 25.96
C LEU A 106 6.03 21.25 25.88
N THR A 107 5.40 20.31 25.18
CA THR A 107 3.94 20.25 25.03
C THR A 107 3.40 18.88 25.44
N THR A 108 2.11 18.80 25.76
CA THR A 108 1.47 17.51 26.05
C THR A 108 0.94 16.83 24.78
N PHE A 109 1.10 17.44 23.61
CA PHE A 109 0.53 16.94 22.36
C PHE A 109 1.40 15.86 21.74
N GLN A 110 0.75 14.76 21.36
CA GLN A 110 1.36 13.71 20.56
C GLN A 110 0.80 13.73 19.15
N LYS A 111 1.69 13.60 18.17
CA LYS A 111 1.34 13.47 16.75
C LYS A 111 1.66 12.07 16.25
N LEU A 112 0.85 11.54 15.33
CA LEU A 112 1.18 10.32 14.62
C LEU A 112 2.18 10.65 13.51
N ILE A 113 3.30 9.91 13.45
CA ILE A 113 4.24 10.01 12.31
C ILE A 113 3.83 9.00 11.24
N CYS A 114 3.72 7.72 11.62
CA CYS A 114 3.35 6.66 10.71
C CYS A 114 2.81 5.43 11.46
N VAL A 115 2.07 4.61 10.71
CA VAL A 115 1.78 3.22 11.04
C VAL A 115 2.40 2.37 9.95
N ALA A 116 3.12 1.32 10.33
CA ALA A 116 3.83 0.45 9.42
C ALA A 116 3.56 -1.01 9.77
N PHE A 117 3.64 -1.88 8.75
CA PHE A 117 3.57 -3.33 8.93
C PHE A 117 4.82 -3.95 8.31
N SER A 118 5.38 -4.95 8.97
CA SER A 118 6.58 -5.64 8.49
C SER A 118 6.46 -7.13 8.77
N THR A 119 6.97 -7.93 7.84
CA THR A 119 6.99 -9.39 7.97
C THR A 119 8.38 -9.84 8.36
N TYR A 120 8.48 -10.60 9.45
CA TYR A 120 9.71 -11.22 9.91
C TYR A 120 9.65 -12.72 9.73
N VAL A 121 10.79 -13.33 9.48
CA VAL A 121 10.97 -14.79 9.39
C VAL A 121 11.94 -15.23 10.47
N ALA A 122 11.54 -16.23 11.25
CA ALA A 122 12.40 -16.80 12.26
C ALA A 122 13.49 -17.66 11.60
N LYS A 123 14.73 -17.49 12.07
CA LYS A 123 15.93 -18.18 11.58
C LYS A 123 16.51 -18.99 12.75
N PRO A 124 16.25 -20.30 12.79
CA PRO A 124 16.78 -21.14 13.85
C PRO A 124 18.30 -21.25 13.70
N VAL A 125 19.02 -21.22 14.81
CA VAL A 125 20.50 -21.32 14.84
C VAL A 125 20.97 -22.73 14.42
N HIS A 126 20.12 -23.73 14.60
CA HIS A 126 20.33 -25.11 14.15
C HIS A 126 19.31 -25.49 13.07
N ASN A 127 19.52 -26.61 12.38
CA ASN A 127 18.69 -27.10 11.28
C ASN A 127 17.28 -27.61 11.71
N GLY A 128 16.72 -27.03 12.78
CA GLY A 128 15.43 -27.38 13.34
C GLY A 128 14.26 -26.81 12.55
N LYS A 129 13.13 -27.49 12.62
CA LYS A 129 11.87 -27.00 12.06
C LYS A 129 11.39 -25.80 12.89
N VAL A 130 11.06 -24.70 12.24
CA VAL A 130 10.39 -23.56 12.86
C VAL A 130 8.90 -23.84 12.91
N ASP A 131 8.32 -23.73 14.09
CA ASP A 131 6.88 -23.72 14.29
C ASP A 131 6.53 -22.64 15.32
N LEU A 132 5.97 -21.53 14.86
CA LEU A 132 5.68 -20.39 15.70
C LEU A 132 4.34 -20.60 16.42
N LYS A 133 4.31 -20.30 17.71
CA LYS A 133 3.08 -20.36 18.49
C LYS A 133 2.08 -19.32 17.97
N PRO A 134 0.79 -19.67 17.79
CA PRO A 134 -0.24 -18.69 17.45
C PRO A 134 -0.34 -17.59 18.50
N VAL A 135 -0.63 -16.38 18.05
CA VAL A 135 -0.86 -15.22 18.93
C VAL A 135 -2.23 -15.37 19.60
N GLU A 136 -2.30 -15.14 20.90
CA GLU A 136 -3.56 -15.08 21.66
C GLU A 136 -4.24 -13.71 21.48
N PHE A 137 -5.56 -13.71 21.30
CA PHE A 137 -6.36 -12.48 21.19
C PHE A 137 -7.11 -12.25 22.50
N VAL A 138 -6.81 -11.15 23.20
CA VAL A 138 -7.46 -10.81 24.46
C VAL A 138 -8.57 -9.79 24.23
N THR A 139 -8.39 -8.91 23.24
CA THR A 139 -9.33 -7.83 22.92
C THR A 139 -9.92 -7.98 21.52
N ALA A 140 -11.07 -7.32 21.28
CA ALA A 140 -11.66 -7.24 19.94
C ALA A 140 -10.71 -6.61 18.91
N GLN A 141 -9.88 -5.65 19.35
CA GLN A 141 -8.85 -5.05 18.51
C GLN A 141 -7.77 -6.06 18.11
N ASP A 142 -7.34 -6.94 19.01
CA ASP A 142 -6.36 -8.00 18.70
C ASP A 142 -6.92 -8.97 17.65
N PHE A 143 -8.19 -9.35 17.79
CA PHE A 143 -8.87 -10.21 16.83
C PHE A 143 -8.94 -9.55 15.45
N LEU A 144 -9.34 -8.28 15.39
CA LEU A 144 -9.37 -7.50 14.16
C LEU A 144 -7.99 -7.39 13.49
N GLU A 145 -6.96 -7.03 14.26
CA GLU A 145 -5.58 -6.92 13.76
C GLU A 145 -5.06 -8.24 13.18
N HIS A 146 -5.39 -9.36 13.82
CA HIS A 146 -5.03 -10.71 13.37
C HIS A 146 -5.73 -11.11 12.07
N THR A 147 -7.02 -10.79 11.93
CA THR A 147 -7.79 -11.02 10.70
C THR A 147 -7.24 -10.18 9.56
N LEU A 148 -7.04 -8.88 9.80
CA LEU A 148 -6.43 -7.97 8.84
C LEU A 148 -5.02 -8.40 8.40
N ALA A 149 -4.25 -9.06 9.28
CA ALA A 149 -2.93 -9.57 8.95
C ALA A 149 -2.96 -10.66 7.85
N ALA A 150 -4.03 -11.45 7.74
CA ALA A 150 -4.20 -12.38 6.63
C ALA A 150 -4.47 -11.67 5.31
N GLU A 151 -5.32 -10.65 5.31
CA GLU A 151 -5.63 -9.87 4.11
C GLU A 151 -4.40 -9.10 3.61
N ARG A 152 -3.67 -8.43 4.51
CA ARG A 152 -2.37 -7.80 4.17
C ARG A 152 -1.37 -8.82 3.61
N ARG A 153 -1.35 -10.04 4.15
CA ARG A 153 -0.48 -11.11 3.60
C ARG A 153 -0.86 -11.49 2.17
N LYS A 154 -2.16 -11.54 1.81
CA LYS A 154 -2.57 -11.78 0.42
C LYS A 154 -2.03 -10.67 -0.50
N ILE A 155 -2.19 -9.41 -0.09
CA ILE A 155 -1.67 -8.24 -0.84
C ILE A 155 -0.16 -8.36 -1.05
N ARG A 156 0.62 -8.70 -0.01
CA ARG A 156 2.09 -8.90 -0.13
C ARG A 156 2.47 -9.95 -1.17
N LEU A 157 1.76 -11.08 -1.20
CA LEU A 157 2.05 -12.18 -2.10
C LEU A 157 1.69 -11.85 -3.55
N ASP A 158 0.62 -11.06 -3.74
CA ASP A 158 0.13 -10.67 -5.07
C ASP A 158 0.82 -9.43 -5.64
N HIS A 159 1.45 -8.59 -4.81
CA HIS A 159 1.98 -7.29 -5.22
C HIS A 159 2.94 -7.32 -6.40
N GLU A 160 3.88 -8.29 -6.44
CA GLU A 160 4.81 -8.40 -7.57
C GLU A 160 4.07 -8.73 -8.88
N ARG A 161 3.00 -9.52 -8.81
CA ARG A 161 2.15 -9.86 -9.95
C ARG A 161 1.32 -8.67 -10.40
N VAL A 162 0.71 -7.92 -9.46
CA VAL A 162 -0.07 -6.71 -9.74
C VAL A 162 0.80 -5.66 -10.45
N CYS A 163 1.98 -5.36 -9.90
CA CYS A 163 2.90 -4.40 -10.49
C CYS A 163 3.31 -4.77 -11.92
N LYS A 164 3.55 -6.06 -12.20
CA LYS A 164 3.92 -6.52 -13.55
C LYS A 164 2.80 -6.28 -14.56
N ASN A 165 1.56 -6.63 -14.22
CA ASN A 165 0.43 -6.46 -15.14
C ASN A 165 0.17 -4.99 -15.46
N LEU A 166 0.19 -4.11 -14.45
CA LEU A 166 -0.04 -2.67 -14.66
C LEU A 166 1.04 -2.01 -15.53
N VAL A 167 2.27 -2.52 -15.48
CA VAL A 167 3.36 -2.06 -16.36
C VAL A 167 3.13 -2.51 -17.80
N GLU A 168 2.61 -3.72 -18.00
CA GLU A 168 2.24 -4.23 -19.33
C GLU A 168 1.08 -3.44 -19.95
N GLU A 169 0.07 -3.09 -19.15
CA GLU A 169 -1.10 -2.29 -19.59
C GLU A 169 -0.76 -0.85 -19.97
N CYS A 170 0.25 -0.23 -19.34
CA CYS A 170 0.63 1.14 -19.66
C CYS A 170 1.15 1.30 -21.10
N GLY A 171 1.48 0.19 -21.79
CA GLY A 171 2.00 0.20 -23.15
C GLY A 171 3.40 0.83 -23.23
N MET A 172 4.24 0.33 -24.14
CA MET A 172 5.52 0.98 -24.46
C MET A 172 5.29 2.13 -25.45
N ASN A 173 4.32 3.00 -25.19
CA ASN A 173 4.13 4.19 -26.01
C ASN A 173 5.25 5.17 -25.69
N ILE A 174 5.97 5.59 -26.73
CA ILE A 174 7.11 6.50 -26.62
C ILE A 174 6.58 7.81 -26.04
N CYS A 175 7.12 8.22 -24.89
CA CYS A 175 6.83 9.51 -24.30
C CYS A 175 7.18 10.59 -25.33
N ASN A 176 6.19 11.35 -25.79
CA ASN A 176 6.42 12.50 -26.66
C ASN A 176 7.46 13.41 -25.98
N GLN A 177 8.51 13.76 -26.72
CA GLN A 177 9.61 14.56 -26.18
C GLN A 177 9.09 15.96 -25.85
N GLU A 178 8.78 16.21 -24.58
CA GLU A 178 8.44 17.54 -24.12
C GLU A 178 9.71 18.39 -24.01
N GLU A 179 9.69 19.58 -24.62
CA GLU A 179 10.75 20.58 -24.50
C GLU A 179 10.95 20.94 -23.02
N GLY A 180 12.21 20.92 -22.56
CA GLY A 180 12.59 21.25 -21.18
C GLY A 180 12.66 20.10 -20.18
N ALA A 181 12.34 18.86 -20.56
CA ALA A 181 12.47 17.71 -19.65
C ALA A 181 13.94 17.33 -19.37
N ILE A 182 14.27 17.06 -18.10
CA ILE A 182 15.62 16.75 -17.61
C ILE A 182 15.91 15.25 -17.75
N SER A 183 17.12 14.87 -18.19
CA SER A 183 17.49 13.44 -18.25
C SER A 183 17.60 12.83 -16.85
N THR A 184 16.96 11.68 -16.65
CA THR A 184 17.10 10.89 -15.41
C THR A 184 18.53 10.43 -15.14
N ASP A 185 19.38 10.30 -16.17
CA ASP A 185 20.77 9.84 -16.02
C ASP A 185 21.61 10.77 -15.12
N LEU A 186 21.31 12.07 -15.11
CA LEU A 186 21.98 13.05 -14.26
C LEU A 186 21.70 12.83 -12.75
N THR A 187 20.66 12.07 -12.44
CA THR A 187 20.24 11.79 -11.06
C THR A 187 20.83 10.48 -10.52
N HIS A 188 21.53 9.69 -11.34
CA HIS A 188 22.05 8.39 -10.94
C HIS A 188 23.09 8.47 -9.83
N VAL A 189 22.84 7.81 -8.70
CA VAL A 189 23.78 7.71 -7.57
C VAL A 189 24.13 6.25 -7.35
N GLN A 190 25.42 5.98 -7.18
CA GLN A 190 25.91 4.71 -6.70
C GLN A 190 26.66 4.93 -5.39
N SER A 191 26.36 4.13 -4.37
CA SER A 191 27.14 4.05 -3.13
C SER A 191 27.45 2.59 -2.82
N THR A 192 28.57 2.34 -2.14
CA THR A 192 28.96 1.00 -1.69
C THR A 192 29.27 1.04 -0.21
N GLU A 193 28.57 0.21 0.56
CA GLU A 193 28.74 0.09 2.01
C GLU A 193 29.28 -1.29 2.37
N LEU A 194 30.25 -1.33 3.27
CA LEU A 194 30.74 -2.59 3.84
C LEU A 194 29.87 -2.98 5.04
N VAL A 195 29.36 -4.21 5.06
CA VAL A 195 28.64 -4.74 6.22
C VAL A 195 29.66 -5.07 7.31
N LEU A 196 29.57 -4.34 8.42
CA LEU A 196 30.41 -4.48 9.61
C LEU A 196 29.60 -5.16 10.72
N PRO A 197 30.25 -5.68 11.78
CA PRO A 197 29.56 -6.28 12.92
C PRO A 197 28.37 -5.48 13.50
N PRO A 198 28.41 -4.14 13.69
CA PRO A 198 27.26 -3.39 14.20
C PRO A 198 26.07 -3.31 13.22
N HIS A 199 26.25 -3.71 11.96
CA HIS A 199 25.21 -3.70 10.93
C HIS A 199 24.41 -5.02 10.89
N ALA A 200 24.80 -6.00 11.70
CA ALA A 200 24.25 -7.34 11.68
C ALA A 200 23.87 -7.81 13.10
N ASN A 201 22.96 -8.78 13.16
CA ASN A 201 22.64 -9.48 14.39
C ASN A 201 23.81 -10.37 14.84
N HIS A 202 23.69 -10.95 16.03
CA HIS A 202 24.71 -11.80 16.63
C HIS A 202 25.00 -13.10 15.83
N GLN A 203 24.15 -13.44 14.84
CA GLN A 203 24.37 -14.54 13.88
C GLN A 203 25.06 -14.06 12.59
N GLY A 204 25.42 -12.79 12.50
CA GLY A 204 26.07 -12.19 11.34
C GLY A 204 25.12 -11.83 10.20
N ASN A 205 23.80 -11.90 10.36
CA ASN A 205 22.85 -11.46 9.33
C ASN A 205 22.61 -9.95 9.42
N THR A 206 22.75 -9.24 8.30
CA THR A 206 22.53 -7.79 8.22
C THR A 206 21.09 -7.42 8.59
N PHE A 207 20.92 -6.39 9.41
CA PHE A 207 19.59 -5.88 9.78
C PHE A 207 18.92 -5.21 8.57
N GLY A 208 17.64 -5.53 8.32
CA GLY A 208 16.87 -4.91 7.25
C GLY A 208 16.78 -3.40 7.40
N GLY A 209 16.66 -2.92 8.64
CA GLY A 209 16.67 -1.50 9.01
C GLY A 209 17.93 -0.76 8.63
N GLN A 210 19.09 -1.43 8.71
CA GLN A 210 20.36 -0.83 8.29
C GLN A 210 20.43 -0.67 6.77
N ILE A 211 19.94 -1.67 6.03
CA ILE A 211 19.84 -1.60 4.56
C ILE A 211 18.89 -0.48 4.15
N MET A 212 17.73 -0.36 4.80
CA MET A 212 16.77 0.72 4.56
C MET A 212 17.35 2.11 4.82
N ALA A 213 18.16 2.27 5.88
CA ALA A 213 18.81 3.54 6.19
C ALA A 213 19.77 3.99 5.07
N TRP A 214 20.59 3.06 4.57
CA TRP A 214 21.49 3.35 3.44
C TRP A 214 20.72 3.59 2.14
N MET A 215 19.66 2.82 1.86
CA MET A 215 18.80 3.05 0.69
C MET A 215 18.23 4.47 0.68
N GLU A 216 17.69 4.92 1.81
CA GLU A 216 17.11 6.25 1.94
C GLU A 216 18.15 7.34 1.73
N THR A 217 19.34 7.19 2.31
CA THR A 217 20.46 8.13 2.14
C THR A 217 20.83 8.31 0.66
N VAL A 218 20.97 7.21 -0.08
CA VAL A 218 21.31 7.23 -1.51
C VAL A 218 20.15 7.80 -2.35
N ALA A 219 18.91 7.49 -1.98
CA ALA A 219 17.72 8.00 -2.66
C ALA A 219 17.56 9.52 -2.51
N VAL A 220 17.81 10.06 -1.30
CA VAL A 220 17.80 11.51 -1.04
C VAL A 220 18.81 12.21 -1.93
N ILE A 221 20.03 11.68 -2.08
CA ILE A 221 21.05 12.27 -2.96
C ILE A 221 20.57 12.29 -4.42
N SER A 222 19.95 11.20 -4.89
CA SER A 222 19.38 11.13 -6.24
C SER A 222 18.28 12.16 -6.45
N ALA A 223 17.36 12.32 -5.50
CA ALA A 223 16.30 13.32 -5.58
C ALA A 223 16.84 14.76 -5.48
N SER A 224 17.84 15.00 -4.62
CA SER A 224 18.54 16.29 -4.51
C SER A 224 19.23 16.69 -5.81
N ARG A 225 19.79 15.75 -6.58
CA ARG A 225 20.39 16.06 -7.89
C ARG A 225 19.37 16.60 -8.89
N LEU A 226 18.09 16.22 -8.79
CA LEU A 226 17.05 16.76 -9.65
C LEU A 226 16.54 18.12 -9.16
N CYS A 227 16.19 18.23 -7.88
CA CYS A 227 15.51 19.43 -7.36
C CYS A 227 16.45 20.52 -6.83
N ARG A 228 17.73 20.21 -6.63
CA ARG A 228 18.75 21.10 -6.02
C ARG A 228 18.36 21.60 -4.61
N LEU A 229 17.44 20.90 -3.95
CA LEU A 229 16.99 21.13 -2.59
C LEU A 229 17.19 19.87 -1.75
N HIS A 230 16.79 19.93 -0.48
CA HIS A 230 16.74 18.76 0.39
C HIS A 230 15.33 18.17 0.41
N PRO A 231 15.11 17.05 -0.29
CA PRO A 231 13.82 16.40 -0.35
C PRO A 231 13.54 15.63 0.94
N THR A 232 12.30 15.68 1.42
CA THR A 232 11.81 14.95 2.58
C THR A 232 11.06 13.70 2.12
N LEU A 233 11.36 12.56 2.73
CA LEU A 233 10.68 11.30 2.45
C LEU A 233 9.20 11.39 2.86
N LYS A 234 8.30 11.05 1.94
CA LYS A 234 6.85 11.00 2.17
C LYS A 234 6.33 9.58 2.27
N SER A 235 6.84 8.67 1.46
CA SER A 235 6.50 7.26 1.59
C SER A 235 7.57 6.34 1.05
N VAL A 236 7.51 5.09 1.46
CA VAL A 236 8.26 3.96 0.90
C VAL A 236 7.23 2.94 0.45
N ASP A 237 7.30 2.53 -0.82
CA ASP A 237 6.43 1.49 -1.35
C ASP A 237 6.81 0.12 -0.76
N MET A 238 5.83 -0.78 -0.68
CA MET A 238 6.01 -2.14 -0.23
C MET A 238 7.11 -2.85 -1.03
N PHE A 239 8.00 -3.55 -0.33
CA PHE A 239 9.06 -4.33 -0.96
C PHE A 239 9.44 -5.56 -0.15
N LYS A 240 10.17 -6.47 -0.80
CA LYS A 240 10.69 -7.71 -0.19
C LYS A 240 12.21 -7.79 -0.23
N PHE A 241 12.78 -8.36 0.81
CA PHE A 241 14.16 -8.85 0.82
C PHE A 241 14.18 -10.23 0.15
N ARG A 242 14.88 -10.33 -0.98
CA ARG A 242 14.96 -11.52 -1.84
C ARG A 242 16.04 -12.51 -1.38
N GLY A 243 17.05 -12.03 -0.68
CA GLY A 243 18.19 -12.83 -0.24
C GLY A 243 18.81 -12.28 1.04
N PRO A 244 19.56 -13.12 1.77
CA PRO A 244 20.27 -12.69 2.96
C PRO A 244 21.49 -11.85 2.60
N SER A 245 21.91 -11.01 3.55
CA SER A 245 23.23 -10.38 3.56
C SER A 245 23.88 -10.65 4.91
N THR A 246 25.21 -10.79 4.92
CA THR A 246 25.98 -11.07 6.13
C THR A 246 27.16 -10.12 6.31
N VAL A 247 27.73 -10.09 7.52
CA VAL A 247 28.97 -9.37 7.82
C VAL A 247 30.07 -9.72 6.80
N GLY A 248 30.73 -8.70 6.27
CA GLY A 248 31.74 -8.82 5.21
C GLY A 248 31.20 -8.65 3.78
N ASP A 249 29.88 -8.65 3.59
CA ASP A 249 29.28 -8.30 2.29
C ASP A 249 29.55 -6.83 1.95
N ARG A 250 29.73 -6.55 0.66
CA ARG A 250 29.69 -5.20 0.08
C ARG A 250 28.31 -5.00 -0.51
N LEU A 251 27.57 -4.04 0.01
CA LEU A 251 26.26 -3.67 -0.50
C LEU A 251 26.41 -2.49 -1.45
N VAL A 252 26.09 -2.71 -2.73
CA VAL A 252 26.06 -1.68 -3.76
C VAL A 252 24.62 -1.19 -3.92
N PHE A 253 24.42 0.10 -3.69
CA PHE A 253 23.15 0.81 -3.82
C PHE A 253 23.18 1.63 -5.10
N ASN A 254 22.29 1.32 -6.04
CA ASN A 254 22.10 2.11 -7.25
C ASN A 254 20.74 2.81 -7.19
N ALA A 255 20.74 4.13 -7.06
CA ALA A 255 19.54 4.96 -7.03
C ALA A 255 19.42 5.83 -8.27
N ILE A 256 18.20 6.04 -8.74
CA ILE A 256 17.91 6.97 -9.84
C ILE A 256 16.46 7.43 -9.76
N VAL A 257 16.19 8.65 -10.21
CA VAL A 257 14.82 9.14 -10.37
C VAL A 257 14.11 8.33 -11.46
N ASN A 258 12.96 7.76 -11.14
CA ASN A 258 12.14 7.03 -12.09
C ASN A 258 11.17 7.95 -12.81
N ASN A 259 10.46 8.81 -12.04
CA ASN A 259 9.48 9.75 -12.56
C ASN A 259 9.21 10.88 -11.55
N THR A 260 8.58 11.95 -12.03
CA THR A 260 8.11 13.10 -11.26
C THR A 260 6.62 13.31 -11.45
N PHE A 261 5.92 13.63 -10.36
CA PHE A 261 4.48 13.87 -10.38
C PHE A 261 4.16 15.20 -9.69
N GLN A 262 4.30 16.30 -10.44
CA GLN A 262 4.08 17.67 -9.97
C GLN A 262 4.79 17.98 -8.64
N LYS A 263 4.16 17.69 -7.49
CA LYS A 263 4.67 17.94 -6.13
C LYS A 263 5.43 16.78 -5.49
N SER A 264 5.62 15.67 -6.21
CA SER A 264 6.38 14.51 -5.70
C SER A 264 7.34 13.95 -6.74
N ILE A 265 8.37 13.27 -6.26
CA ILE A 265 9.37 12.57 -7.06
C ILE A 265 9.49 11.12 -6.58
N GLU A 266 9.56 10.16 -7.50
CA GLU A 266 9.82 8.77 -7.17
C GLU A 266 11.26 8.40 -7.53
N VAL A 267 12.00 7.88 -6.55
CA VAL A 267 13.35 7.37 -6.70
C VAL A 267 13.35 5.86 -6.51
N GLY A 268 13.85 5.12 -7.51
CA GLY A 268 14.08 3.69 -7.38
C GLY A 268 15.48 3.43 -6.83
N VAL A 269 15.61 2.51 -5.88
CA VAL A 269 16.90 2.03 -5.35
C VAL A 269 16.99 0.53 -5.51
N ARG A 270 18.07 0.05 -6.12
CA ARG A 270 18.40 -1.37 -6.24
C ARG A 270 19.62 -1.69 -5.38
N VAL A 271 19.51 -2.73 -4.55
CA VAL A 271 20.56 -3.17 -3.63
C VAL A 271 21.11 -4.52 -4.08
N GLU A 272 22.42 -4.58 -4.26
CA GLU A 272 23.16 -5.79 -4.60
C GLU A 272 24.20 -6.10 -3.53
N ALA A 273 24.31 -7.36 -3.13
CA ALA A 273 25.34 -7.84 -2.21
C ALA A 273 26.41 -8.63 -2.94
N PHE A 274 27.63 -8.48 -2.46
CA PHE A 274 28.79 -9.24 -2.89
C PHE A 274 29.61 -9.68 -1.68
N ASN A 275 29.80 -10.98 -1.50
CA ASN A 275 30.89 -11.46 -0.66
C ASN A 275 32.25 -11.23 -1.37
N CYS A 276 33.38 -11.53 -0.72
CA CYS A 276 34.71 -11.27 -1.31
C CYS A 276 34.94 -11.99 -2.64
N GLU A 277 34.47 -13.23 -2.79
CA GLU A 277 34.64 -14.00 -4.04
C GLU A 277 33.68 -13.53 -5.14
N GLU A 278 32.42 -13.31 -4.79
CA GLU A 278 31.37 -12.75 -5.65
C GLU A 278 31.80 -11.40 -6.20
N TRP A 279 32.45 -10.57 -5.37
CA TRP A 279 33.00 -9.28 -5.77
C TRP A 279 34.06 -9.42 -6.85
N ALA A 280 35.02 -10.33 -6.67
CA ALA A 280 36.07 -10.59 -7.65
C ALA A 280 35.52 -11.17 -8.97
N LYS A 281 34.46 -11.98 -8.90
CA LYS A 281 33.81 -12.61 -10.05
C LYS A 281 32.71 -11.75 -10.70
N GLY A 282 32.34 -10.62 -10.11
CA GLY A 282 31.23 -9.77 -10.57
C GLY A 282 29.84 -10.42 -10.45
N GLN A 283 29.66 -11.37 -9.52
CA GLN A 283 28.42 -12.14 -9.36
C GLN A 283 27.57 -11.58 -8.21
N ALA A 284 26.69 -10.64 -8.53
CA ALA A 284 25.84 -9.96 -7.56
C ALA A 284 24.66 -10.81 -7.08
N ARG A 285 24.36 -10.75 -5.77
CA ARG A 285 23.08 -11.18 -5.21
C ARG A 285 22.14 -9.98 -5.09
N HIS A 286 21.02 -9.98 -5.82
CA HIS A 286 20.01 -8.93 -5.67
C HIS A 286 19.27 -9.09 -4.33
N ILE A 287 19.52 -8.17 -3.40
CA ILE A 287 18.93 -8.18 -2.06
C ILE A 287 17.51 -7.64 -2.10
N ASN A 288 17.32 -6.42 -2.58
CA ASN A 288 15.99 -5.84 -2.75
C ASN A 288 16.01 -4.67 -3.75
N SER A 289 14.82 -4.29 -4.20
CA SER A 289 14.58 -3.03 -4.88
C SER A 289 13.42 -2.34 -4.18
N ALA A 290 13.53 -1.05 -3.92
CA ALA A 290 12.44 -0.26 -3.33
C ALA A 290 12.26 1.06 -4.06
N PHE A 291 11.11 1.67 -3.82
CA PHE A 291 10.69 2.92 -4.46
C PHE A 291 10.31 3.90 -3.36
N LEU A 292 11.00 5.03 -3.33
CA LEU A 292 10.86 6.06 -2.31
C LEU A 292 10.28 7.31 -2.94
N ILE A 293 9.30 7.89 -2.28
CA ILE A 293 8.57 9.06 -2.75
C ILE A 293 8.97 10.23 -1.88
N PHE A 294 9.44 11.28 -2.51
CA PHE A 294 9.84 12.50 -1.81
C PHE A 294 9.02 13.69 -2.25
N ASN A 295 8.89 14.65 -1.34
CA ASN A 295 8.49 16.01 -1.64
C ASN A 295 9.65 16.94 -1.28
N ALA A 296 9.62 18.17 -1.78
CA ALA A 296 10.57 19.20 -1.38
C ALA A 296 9.82 20.50 -1.14
N VAL A 297 10.31 21.28 -0.19
CA VAL A 297 9.81 22.62 0.12
C VAL A 297 10.89 23.66 -0.18
N ASN A 298 10.48 24.85 -0.63
CA ASN A 298 11.38 25.99 -0.80
C ASN A 298 11.74 26.64 0.55
N GLU A 299 12.48 27.75 0.51
CA GLU A 299 12.87 28.51 1.71
C GLU A 299 11.65 29.09 2.46
N ASP A 300 10.58 29.42 1.73
CA ASP A 300 9.31 29.92 2.28
C ASP A 300 8.44 28.81 2.91
N GLY A 301 8.85 27.54 2.79
CA GLY A 301 8.11 26.38 3.31
C GLY A 301 7.02 25.84 2.39
N GLU A 302 6.92 26.33 1.16
CA GLU A 302 5.95 25.90 0.16
C GLU A 302 6.44 24.69 -0.64
N LEU A 303 5.51 23.79 -0.99
CA LEU A 303 5.82 22.63 -1.82
C LEU A 303 6.21 23.05 -3.25
N ILE A 304 7.39 22.63 -3.69
CA ILE A 304 7.86 22.92 -5.05
C ILE A 304 7.23 21.99 -6.08
N THR A 305 7.14 22.47 -7.32
CA THR A 305 6.82 21.64 -8.48
C THR A 305 8.13 21.11 -9.08
N PHE A 306 8.27 19.80 -9.18
CA PHE A 306 9.44 19.15 -9.77
C PHE A 306 9.45 19.32 -11.30
N PRO A 307 10.64 19.50 -11.90
CA PRO A 307 10.78 19.51 -13.34
C PRO A 307 10.44 18.12 -13.92
N ARG A 308 9.84 18.09 -15.11
CA ARG A 308 9.54 16.83 -15.78
C ARG A 308 10.84 16.11 -16.15
N VAL A 309 10.83 14.78 -16.04
CA VAL A 309 11.98 13.94 -16.37
C VAL A 309 11.76 13.15 -17.65
N LYS A 310 12.84 12.91 -18.39
CA LYS A 310 12.86 12.05 -19.57
C LYS A 310 13.93 10.97 -19.43
N SER A 311 13.66 9.83 -20.07
CA SER A 311 14.65 8.77 -20.27
C SER A 311 14.65 8.34 -21.73
N ILE A 312 15.85 8.15 -22.29
CA ILE A 312 16.06 7.61 -23.64
C ILE A 312 16.39 6.11 -23.63
N THR A 313 16.77 5.55 -22.48
CA THR A 313 17.13 4.13 -22.38
C THR A 313 15.89 3.25 -22.21
N LYS A 314 15.94 2.02 -22.74
CA LYS A 314 14.89 1.00 -22.54
C LYS A 314 14.59 0.78 -21.06
N ASP A 315 15.64 0.72 -20.23
CA ASP A 315 15.49 0.55 -18.79
C ASP A 315 14.87 1.75 -18.09
N GLY A 316 15.23 2.98 -18.48
CA GLY A 316 14.60 4.15 -17.87
C GLY A 316 13.15 4.35 -18.34
N LEU A 317 12.78 3.97 -19.57
CA LEU A 317 11.36 3.90 -19.97
C LEU A 317 10.58 2.87 -19.14
N ARG A 318 11.17 1.70 -18.89
CA ARG A 318 10.59 0.69 -17.99
C ARG A 318 10.39 1.25 -16.57
N ARG A 319 11.35 2.00 -16.04
CA ARG A 319 11.23 2.66 -14.72
C ARG A 319 10.14 3.73 -14.70
N TYR A 320 10.06 4.54 -15.76
CA TYR A 320 9.06 5.60 -15.92
C TYR A 320 7.63 5.04 -15.90
N HIS A 321 7.35 4.03 -16.72
CA HIS A 321 6.04 3.34 -16.70
C HIS A 321 5.80 2.59 -15.38
N GLY A 322 6.85 1.98 -14.82
CA GLY A 322 6.80 1.39 -13.48
C GLY A 322 6.35 2.36 -12.40
N ALA A 323 6.83 3.61 -12.43
CA ALA A 323 6.45 4.63 -11.48
C ALA A 323 4.98 5.05 -11.63
N ILE A 324 4.47 5.11 -12.87
CA ILE A 324 3.05 5.38 -13.14
C ILE A 324 2.19 4.25 -12.58
N ALA A 325 2.56 2.99 -12.86
CA ALA A 325 1.86 1.81 -12.33
C ALA A 325 1.84 1.82 -10.79
N ARG A 326 2.99 2.03 -10.14
CA ARG A 326 3.05 2.12 -8.67
C ARG A 326 2.24 3.28 -8.12
N LYS A 327 2.24 4.43 -8.78
CA LYS A 327 1.37 5.55 -8.39
C LYS A 327 -0.11 5.17 -8.45
N LYS A 328 -0.55 4.44 -9.49
CA LYS A 328 -1.94 3.96 -9.57
C LYS A 328 -2.29 3.03 -8.40
N ILE A 329 -1.39 2.10 -8.05
CA ILE A 329 -1.57 1.23 -6.86
C ILE A 329 -1.72 2.07 -5.59
N ARG A 330 -0.84 3.06 -5.37
CA ARG A 330 -0.90 3.94 -4.18
C ARG A 330 -2.19 4.75 -4.04
N LEU A 331 -2.82 5.11 -5.17
CA LEU A 331 -4.07 5.88 -5.16
C LEU A 331 -5.26 5.05 -4.68
N ILE A 332 -5.12 3.72 -4.58
CA ILE A 332 -6.18 2.80 -4.20
C ILE A 332 -5.79 2.18 -2.85
N LYS A 333 -6.52 2.53 -1.78
CA LYS A 333 -6.37 1.92 -0.46
C LYS A 333 -7.53 0.96 -0.23
N MET A 334 -7.25 -0.29 0.09
CA MET A 334 -8.27 -1.29 0.36
C MET A 334 -8.24 -1.71 1.84
N PHE A 335 -9.41 -1.72 2.46
CA PHE A 335 -9.65 -2.17 3.83
C PHE A 335 -10.65 -3.32 3.79
N THR A 336 -10.41 -4.35 4.59
CA THR A 336 -11.29 -5.53 4.67
C THR A 336 -11.62 -5.79 6.14
N LEU A 337 -12.88 -5.93 6.48
CA LEU A 337 -13.37 -6.25 7.83
C LEU A 337 -14.19 -7.54 7.74
N GLU A 338 -13.78 -8.58 8.45
CA GLU A 338 -14.52 -9.85 8.53
C GLU A 338 -15.19 -9.95 9.90
N GLU A 339 -16.51 -10.04 9.89
CA GLU A 339 -17.39 -10.34 11.02
C GLU A 339 -17.96 -11.75 10.84
N THR A 340 -18.45 -12.38 11.92
CA THR A 340 -18.85 -13.80 11.94
C THR A 340 -19.78 -14.24 10.80
N ASP A 341 -20.62 -13.32 10.28
CA ASP A 341 -21.57 -13.59 9.18
C ASP A 341 -21.42 -12.66 7.97
N ALA A 342 -20.44 -11.73 7.97
CA ALA A 342 -20.32 -10.72 6.92
C ALA A 342 -18.87 -10.31 6.64
N LEU A 343 -18.53 -10.14 5.36
CA LEU A 343 -17.29 -9.50 4.93
C LEU A 343 -17.63 -8.10 4.42
N SER A 344 -16.98 -7.09 4.98
CA SER A 344 -17.08 -5.71 4.53
C SER A 344 -15.76 -5.28 3.89
N ILE A 345 -15.83 -4.68 2.69
CA ILE A 345 -14.66 -4.13 2.01
C ILE A 345 -14.90 -2.63 1.82
N LYS A 346 -13.87 -1.83 2.09
CA LYS A 346 -13.83 -0.41 1.78
C LYS A 346 -12.65 -0.15 0.86
N VAL A 347 -12.90 0.48 -0.28
CA VAL A 347 -11.87 0.89 -1.24
C VAL A 347 -11.89 2.41 -1.30
N GLU A 348 -10.81 3.05 -0.87
CA GLU A 348 -10.61 4.48 -0.99
C GLU A 348 -9.78 4.78 -2.22
N MET A 349 -10.23 5.74 -3.02
CA MET A 349 -9.52 6.25 -4.19
C MET A 349 -9.42 7.77 -4.12
N GLN A 350 -8.27 8.31 -4.49
CA GLN A 350 -8.10 9.75 -4.70
C GLN A 350 -8.21 10.07 -6.19
N VAL A 351 -9.08 11.02 -6.54
CA VAL A 351 -9.36 11.41 -7.94
C VAL A 351 -9.18 12.92 -8.15
N ARG A 352 -8.65 13.31 -9.31
CA ARG A 352 -8.35 14.71 -9.66
C ARG A 352 -9.55 15.47 -10.23
N ILE A 353 -10.73 15.25 -9.65
CA ILE A 353 -11.96 15.98 -10.00
C ILE A 353 -12.67 16.44 -8.73
N SER A 354 -13.51 17.48 -8.84
CA SER A 354 -14.30 17.97 -7.71
C SER A 354 -15.28 16.89 -7.20
N SER A 355 -15.58 16.94 -5.90
CA SER A 355 -16.53 16.00 -5.28
C SER A 355 -17.92 16.07 -5.91
N GLU A 356 -18.34 17.25 -6.39
CA GLU A 356 -19.62 17.43 -7.08
C GLU A 356 -19.65 16.72 -8.44
N LEU A 357 -18.59 16.86 -9.24
CA LEU A 357 -18.48 16.17 -10.53
C LEU A 357 -18.39 14.65 -10.33
N ALA A 358 -17.59 14.21 -9.35
CA ALA A 358 -17.49 12.79 -8.99
C ALA A 358 -18.86 12.23 -8.58
N PHE A 359 -19.61 12.95 -7.76
CA PHE A 359 -20.96 12.55 -7.33
C PHE A 359 -21.92 12.43 -8.51
N SER A 360 -21.96 13.42 -9.40
CA SER A 360 -22.83 13.40 -10.59
C SER A 360 -22.53 12.21 -11.52
N LEU A 361 -21.24 11.92 -11.75
CA LEU A 361 -20.83 10.82 -12.60
C LEU A 361 -21.11 9.44 -11.97
N LEU A 362 -20.86 9.29 -10.67
CA LEU A 362 -21.01 8.03 -9.96
C LEU A 362 -22.46 7.70 -9.59
N SER A 363 -23.31 8.71 -9.40
CA SER A 363 -24.72 8.49 -9.04
C SER A 363 -25.55 7.98 -10.21
N ASP A 364 -25.12 8.23 -11.45
CA ASP A 364 -25.69 7.59 -12.62
C ASP A 364 -25.03 6.23 -12.90
N PHE A 365 -25.68 5.17 -12.43
CA PHE A 365 -25.20 3.79 -12.58
C PHE A 365 -25.08 3.34 -14.04
N ARG A 366 -25.63 4.07 -15.01
CA ARG A 366 -25.40 3.78 -16.43
C ARG A 366 -23.93 3.93 -16.82
N HIS A 367 -23.19 4.81 -16.16
CA HIS A 367 -21.77 5.01 -16.45
C HIS A 367 -20.88 3.85 -15.98
N HIS A 368 -21.36 3.03 -15.04
CA HIS A 368 -20.56 1.96 -14.44
C HIS A 368 -20.19 0.87 -15.47
N VAL A 369 -20.97 0.72 -16.55
CA VAL A 369 -20.65 -0.20 -17.65
C VAL A 369 -19.35 0.14 -18.38
N HIS A 370 -18.85 1.38 -18.26
CA HIS A 370 -17.62 1.82 -18.94
C HIS A 370 -16.34 1.38 -18.22
N TRP A 371 -16.42 1.08 -16.93
CA TRP A 371 -15.25 0.78 -16.11
C TRP A 371 -15.38 -0.50 -15.26
N VAL A 372 -16.59 -1.07 -15.16
CA VAL A 372 -16.83 -2.39 -14.57
C VAL A 372 -16.85 -3.43 -15.71
N LYS A 373 -15.74 -4.17 -15.88
CA LYS A 373 -15.50 -5.11 -17.00
C LYS A 373 -16.62 -6.13 -17.25
N HIS A 374 -17.38 -6.51 -16.22
CA HIS A 374 -18.38 -7.58 -16.31
C HIS A 374 -19.81 -7.10 -16.54
N TYR A 375 -20.07 -5.79 -16.46
CA TYR A 375 -21.40 -5.27 -16.72
C TYR A 375 -21.63 -5.20 -18.23
N SER A 376 -22.72 -5.81 -18.70
CA SER A 376 -23.12 -5.77 -20.10
C SER A 376 -24.08 -4.62 -20.37
N THR A 377 -25.10 -4.45 -19.53
CA THR A 377 -26.07 -3.36 -19.65
C THR A 377 -26.53 -2.85 -18.29
N CYS A 378 -26.90 -1.57 -18.23
CA CYS A 378 -27.51 -0.93 -17.08
C CYS A 378 -28.69 -0.07 -17.57
N LYS A 379 -29.91 -0.36 -17.10
CA LYS A 379 -31.13 0.36 -17.51
C LYS A 379 -31.87 0.89 -16.29
N VAL A 380 -32.39 2.10 -16.39
CA VAL A 380 -33.31 2.65 -15.38
C VAL A 380 -34.67 1.98 -15.57
N ILE A 381 -35.15 1.29 -14.54
CA ILE A 381 -36.48 0.65 -14.53
C ILE A 381 -37.52 1.64 -14.02
N GLN A 382 -37.20 2.35 -12.94
CA GLN A 382 -38.14 3.26 -12.29
C GLN A 382 -37.39 4.43 -11.64
N ASN A 383 -37.90 5.64 -11.82
CA ASN A 383 -37.55 6.78 -10.97
C ASN A 383 -38.55 6.77 -9.80
N VAL A 384 -38.06 6.47 -8.59
CA VAL A 384 -38.90 6.40 -7.37
C VAL A 384 -39.10 7.81 -6.82
N THR A 385 -38.00 8.56 -6.72
CA THR A 385 -37.98 10.00 -6.38
C THR A 385 -36.94 10.70 -7.27
N GLU A 386 -36.73 12.02 -7.09
CA GLU A 386 -35.61 12.73 -7.74
C GLU A 386 -34.24 12.20 -7.28
N GLU A 387 -34.19 11.61 -6.08
CA GLU A 387 -32.97 11.13 -5.43
C GLU A 387 -32.87 9.60 -5.39
N ASP A 388 -33.92 8.87 -5.78
CA ASP A 388 -33.98 7.41 -5.68
C ASP A 388 -34.40 6.79 -7.02
N LYS A 389 -33.55 5.92 -7.57
CA LYS A 389 -33.78 5.26 -8.86
C LYS A 389 -33.53 3.77 -8.76
N ILE A 390 -34.34 2.99 -9.47
CA ILE A 390 -34.17 1.54 -9.57
C ILE A 390 -33.54 1.21 -10.92
N TYR A 391 -32.43 0.48 -10.87
CA TYR A 391 -31.69 0.03 -12.04
C TYR A 391 -31.75 -1.49 -12.18
N HIS A 392 -31.81 -1.95 -13.42
CA HIS A 392 -31.58 -3.34 -13.80
C HIS A 392 -30.23 -3.44 -14.49
N ILE A 393 -29.32 -4.21 -13.89
CA ILE A 393 -27.97 -4.43 -14.38
C ILE A 393 -27.84 -5.89 -14.79
N THR A 394 -27.29 -6.12 -15.97
CA THR A 394 -26.98 -7.47 -16.46
C THR A 394 -25.48 -7.65 -16.58
N SER A 395 -24.99 -8.85 -16.28
CA SER A 395 -23.59 -9.22 -16.47
C SER A 395 -23.40 -10.14 -17.68
N ILE A 396 -22.14 -10.26 -18.12
CA ILE A 396 -21.73 -11.32 -19.05
C ILE A 396 -21.59 -12.66 -18.33
N SER A 397 -21.78 -13.77 -19.05
CA SER A 397 -21.46 -15.11 -18.53
C SER A 397 -19.95 -15.23 -18.30
N ILE A 398 -19.56 -15.82 -17.17
CA ILE A 398 -18.16 -16.04 -16.82
C ILE A 398 -18.03 -17.51 -16.41
N ASN A 399 -17.01 -18.20 -16.95
CA ASN A 399 -16.70 -19.62 -16.72
C ASN A 399 -17.82 -20.61 -17.09
N GLY A 400 -18.64 -20.31 -18.11
CA GLY A 400 -19.69 -21.22 -18.59
C GLY A 400 -20.95 -21.29 -17.72
N ASN A 401 -21.03 -20.46 -16.69
CA ASN A 401 -22.23 -20.30 -15.87
C ASN A 401 -23.25 -19.35 -16.52
N LYS A 402 -24.51 -19.49 -16.12
CA LYS A 402 -25.60 -18.58 -16.51
C LYS A 402 -25.26 -17.12 -16.10
N PRO A 403 -25.51 -16.11 -16.96
CA PRO A 403 -25.23 -14.71 -16.64
C PRO A 403 -26.06 -14.25 -15.43
N ASP A 404 -25.55 -13.27 -14.69
CA ASP A 404 -26.24 -12.73 -13.52
C ASP A 404 -27.04 -11.46 -13.88
N ASP A 405 -28.07 -11.19 -13.09
CA ASP A 405 -28.75 -9.91 -13.11
C ASP A 405 -29.02 -9.35 -11.71
N PHE A 406 -29.04 -8.02 -11.62
CA PHE A 406 -29.21 -7.30 -10.37
C PHE A 406 -30.33 -6.29 -10.54
N LEU A 407 -31.20 -6.22 -9.54
CA LEU A 407 -32.20 -5.17 -9.43
C LEU A 407 -31.87 -4.36 -8.19
N ILE A 408 -31.39 -3.14 -8.39
CA ILE A 408 -30.83 -2.32 -7.32
C ILE A 408 -31.58 -1.00 -7.20
N LEU A 409 -31.80 -0.58 -5.96
CA LEU A 409 -32.18 0.78 -5.62
C LEU A 409 -30.91 1.57 -5.33
N VAL A 410 -30.76 2.70 -6.01
CA VAL A 410 -29.69 3.67 -5.82
C VAL A 410 -30.31 4.92 -5.24
N SER A 411 -29.84 5.32 -4.06
CA SER A 411 -30.25 6.53 -3.34
C SER A 411 -29.08 7.50 -3.29
N GLN A 412 -29.28 8.74 -3.74
CA GLN A 412 -28.25 9.78 -3.79
C GLN A 412 -28.57 10.91 -2.80
N ARG A 413 -27.61 11.30 -1.95
CA ARG A 413 -27.77 12.39 -0.98
C ARG A 413 -26.60 13.36 -1.07
N LYS A 414 -26.93 14.65 -1.11
CA LYS A 414 -25.94 15.74 -1.04
C LYS A 414 -25.60 16.06 0.42
N PRO A 415 -24.41 16.65 0.70
CA PRO A 415 -24.01 17.08 2.04
C PRO A 415 -25.02 18.06 2.65
N CYS A 416 -25.41 17.81 3.91
CA CYS A 416 -26.25 18.74 4.67
C CYS A 416 -25.44 19.85 5.33
N LYS A 417 -24.17 19.56 5.68
CA LYS A 417 -23.23 20.50 6.32
C LYS A 417 -21.88 20.48 5.61
N THR A 418 -21.13 21.57 5.78
CA THR A 418 -19.74 21.64 5.33
C THR A 418 -18.91 20.57 6.03
N GLY A 419 -18.27 19.70 5.24
CA GLY A 419 -17.48 18.56 5.73
C GLY A 419 -18.19 17.21 5.65
N ASP A 420 -19.51 17.17 5.44
CA ASP A 420 -20.23 15.92 5.19
C ASP A 420 -19.93 15.40 3.77
N PRO A 421 -19.86 14.08 3.56
CA PRO A 421 -19.66 13.51 2.23
C PRO A 421 -20.93 13.57 1.38
N TYR A 422 -20.76 13.51 0.06
CA TYR A 422 -21.84 13.05 -0.81
C TYR A 422 -22.00 11.55 -0.63
N ILE A 423 -23.24 11.07 -0.59
CA ILE A 423 -23.55 9.67 -0.32
C ILE A 423 -24.33 9.07 -1.49
N ILE A 424 -23.88 7.92 -1.97
CA ILE A 424 -24.61 7.09 -2.92
C ILE A 424 -24.80 5.73 -2.26
N ALA A 425 -26.02 5.39 -1.86
CA ALA A 425 -26.33 4.12 -1.21
C ALA A 425 -27.00 3.16 -2.20
N VAL A 426 -26.61 1.90 -2.16
CA VAL A 426 -27.04 0.84 -3.07
C VAL A 426 -27.50 -0.37 -2.28
N ARG A 427 -28.67 -0.89 -2.64
CA ARG A 427 -29.19 -2.16 -2.10
C ARG A 427 -30.01 -2.88 -3.15
N SER A 428 -30.06 -4.21 -3.09
CA SER A 428 -30.99 -4.97 -3.91
C SER A 428 -32.44 -4.76 -3.47
N VAL A 429 -33.35 -4.78 -4.45
CA VAL A 429 -34.79 -4.70 -4.26
C VAL A 429 -35.49 -5.76 -5.10
N ALA A 430 -36.66 -6.19 -4.64
CA ALA A 430 -37.55 -7.05 -5.40
C ALA A 430 -38.71 -6.21 -5.96
N LEU A 431 -38.94 -6.26 -7.26
CA LEU A 431 -40.11 -5.69 -7.92
C LEU A 431 -40.89 -6.79 -8.61
N THR A 432 -42.20 -6.83 -8.38
CA THR A 432 -43.12 -7.76 -9.06
C THR A 432 -43.19 -7.50 -10.56
N SER A 433 -42.90 -6.27 -11.01
CA SER A 433 -42.84 -5.89 -12.42
C SER A 433 -41.62 -6.43 -13.17
N VAL A 434 -40.58 -6.88 -12.46
CA VAL A 434 -39.36 -7.46 -13.03
C VAL A 434 -39.03 -8.78 -12.32
N PRO A 435 -39.77 -9.86 -12.60
CA PRO A 435 -39.54 -11.16 -11.97
C PRO A 435 -38.18 -11.75 -12.38
N SER A 436 -37.70 -12.72 -11.60
CA SER A 436 -36.50 -13.47 -11.94
C SER A 436 -36.67 -14.19 -13.27
N SER A 437 -35.76 -13.95 -14.21
CA SER A 437 -35.79 -14.56 -15.54
C SER A 437 -35.10 -15.93 -15.55
N GLU A 438 -35.60 -16.86 -16.35
CA GLU A 438 -34.89 -18.12 -16.63
C GLU A 438 -33.59 -17.93 -17.42
N ASN A 439 -33.30 -16.73 -17.94
CA ASN A 439 -32.06 -16.42 -18.65
C ASN A 439 -30.95 -15.89 -17.73
N TYR A 440 -31.30 -15.37 -16.54
CA TYR A 440 -30.34 -14.80 -15.59
C TYR A 440 -30.41 -15.45 -14.21
N CYS A 441 -29.32 -15.38 -13.45
CA CYS A 441 -29.30 -15.69 -12.03
C CYS A 441 -29.44 -14.37 -11.24
N ARG A 442 -30.58 -14.17 -10.55
CA ARG A 442 -30.81 -12.96 -9.76
C ARG A 442 -29.87 -12.96 -8.56
N ARG A 443 -29.02 -11.95 -8.46
CA ARG A 443 -28.09 -11.76 -7.34
C ARG A 443 -28.53 -10.60 -6.45
N GLU A 444 -28.12 -10.69 -5.19
CA GLU A 444 -28.45 -9.69 -4.17
C GLU A 444 -27.19 -9.00 -3.63
N ILE A 445 -27.29 -7.68 -3.51
CA ILE A 445 -26.34 -6.80 -2.86
C ILE A 445 -26.98 -6.37 -1.54
N GLN A 446 -26.41 -6.80 -0.42
CA GLN A 446 -26.94 -6.44 0.91
C GLN A 446 -26.81 -4.94 1.15
N CYS A 447 -25.58 -4.43 1.06
CA CYS A 447 -25.29 -3.01 1.22
C CYS A 447 -24.03 -2.68 0.41
N ALA A 448 -24.12 -1.66 -0.44
CA ALA A 448 -22.95 -1.07 -1.09
C ALA A 448 -23.15 0.43 -1.28
N GLY A 449 -22.10 1.17 -1.60
CA GLY A 449 -22.24 2.59 -1.86
C GLY A 449 -20.94 3.36 -1.97
N PHE A 450 -21.07 4.65 -2.26
CA PHE A 450 -19.95 5.58 -2.33
C PHE A 450 -20.11 6.68 -1.29
N LEU A 451 -19.00 7.04 -0.64
CA LEU A 451 -18.83 8.26 0.14
C LEU A 451 -17.81 9.14 -0.57
N ILE A 452 -18.15 10.39 -0.86
CA ILE A 452 -17.29 11.28 -1.63
C ILE A 452 -17.00 12.53 -0.80
N TYR A 453 -15.74 12.72 -0.44
CA TYR A 453 -15.27 13.84 0.36
C TYR A 453 -14.55 14.88 -0.52
N PRO A 454 -14.78 16.18 -0.31
CA PRO A 454 -14.00 17.23 -0.95
C PRO A 454 -12.56 17.24 -0.42
N ASP A 455 -11.59 17.42 -1.31
CA ASP A 455 -10.16 17.57 -1.00
C ASP A 455 -9.53 18.64 -1.89
N GLY A 456 -9.76 19.92 -1.56
CA GLY A 456 -9.33 21.05 -2.39
C GLY A 456 -9.98 21.00 -3.78
N ASN A 457 -9.16 20.91 -4.84
CA ASN A 457 -9.62 20.74 -6.23
C ASN A 457 -9.79 19.26 -6.64
N SER A 458 -9.51 18.34 -5.72
CA SER A 458 -9.66 16.89 -5.88
C SER A 458 -10.74 16.35 -4.96
N SER A 459 -10.99 15.05 -5.02
CA SER A 459 -11.90 14.37 -4.08
C SER A 459 -11.39 12.99 -3.68
N PHE A 460 -11.78 12.57 -2.48
CA PHE A 460 -11.61 11.21 -1.99
C PHE A 460 -12.93 10.45 -2.15
N VAL A 461 -12.93 9.39 -2.94
CA VAL A 461 -14.09 8.51 -3.15
C VAL A 461 -13.85 7.22 -2.38
N SER A 462 -14.74 6.85 -1.48
CA SER A 462 -14.73 5.57 -0.77
C SER A 462 -15.87 4.70 -1.27
N TYR A 463 -15.56 3.59 -1.94
CA TYR A 463 -16.53 2.55 -2.24
C TYR A 463 -16.61 1.57 -1.07
N CYS A 464 -17.80 1.39 -0.49
CA CYS A 464 -18.05 0.46 0.60
C CYS A 464 -18.98 -0.65 0.10
N ILE A 465 -18.73 -1.87 0.55
CA ILE A 465 -19.51 -3.04 0.17
C ILE A 465 -19.53 -4.05 1.32
N GLN A 466 -20.70 -4.62 1.57
CA GLN A 466 -20.91 -5.68 2.54
C GLN A 466 -21.61 -6.85 1.85
N GLY A 467 -21.11 -8.06 2.09
CA GLY A 467 -21.72 -9.27 1.58
C GLY A 467 -21.34 -10.51 2.37
N THR A 468 -22.08 -11.59 2.13
CA THR A 468 -21.76 -12.91 2.71
C THR A 468 -20.60 -13.56 1.93
N PRO A 469 -19.83 -14.48 2.54
CA PRO A 469 -18.69 -15.13 1.87
C PRO A 469 -19.03 -15.78 0.52
N GLY A 470 -20.28 -16.21 0.30
CA GLY A 470 -20.75 -16.79 -0.97
C GLY A 470 -21.11 -15.78 -2.07
N VAL A 471 -21.29 -14.50 -1.73
CA VAL A 471 -21.74 -13.44 -2.64
C VAL A 471 -20.57 -12.58 -3.14
N MET A 472 -19.45 -12.60 -2.42
CA MET A 472 -18.25 -11.81 -2.72
C MET A 472 -17.62 -12.02 -4.11
N PRO A 473 -17.65 -13.21 -4.74
CA PRO A 473 -17.15 -13.37 -6.10
C PRO A 473 -17.87 -12.47 -7.13
N TYR A 474 -19.04 -11.94 -6.79
CA TYR A 474 -19.93 -11.29 -7.74
C TYR A 474 -20.08 -9.78 -7.50
N VAL A 475 -19.95 -9.33 -6.26
CA VAL A 475 -20.25 -7.93 -5.90
C VAL A 475 -18.99 -7.05 -5.90
N ALA A 476 -17.81 -7.67 -5.91
CA ALA A 476 -16.52 -7.02 -6.10
C ALA A 476 -15.81 -7.59 -7.33
N ALA A 477 -16.50 -7.69 -8.47
CA ALA A 477 -15.92 -8.10 -9.74
C ALA A 477 -15.05 -9.39 -9.73
N THR A 478 -15.22 -10.38 -8.85
CA THR A 478 -14.18 -11.39 -8.60
C THR A 478 -14.59 -12.83 -8.93
N LEU A 479 -14.40 -13.30 -10.16
CA LEU A 479 -14.52 -14.76 -10.42
C LEU A 479 -13.32 -15.63 -10.05
N ASP A 480 -12.46 -15.16 -9.15
CA ASP A 480 -11.49 -16.01 -8.47
C ASP A 480 -11.28 -15.67 -6.99
N GLY A 481 -12.04 -14.73 -6.42
CA GLY A 481 -11.80 -14.26 -5.05
C GLY A 481 -10.40 -13.64 -4.85
N SER A 482 -9.74 -13.19 -5.93
CA SER A 482 -8.46 -12.49 -5.83
C SER A 482 -8.66 -10.98 -5.66
N SER A 483 -7.82 -10.33 -4.84
CA SER A 483 -7.81 -8.86 -4.68
C SER A 483 -7.62 -8.09 -6.00
N LYS A 484 -7.18 -8.77 -7.06
CA LYS A 484 -6.83 -8.24 -8.37
C LYS A 484 -7.99 -7.55 -9.10
N SER A 485 -9.24 -8.01 -8.93
CA SER A 485 -10.35 -7.40 -9.66
C SER A 485 -10.84 -6.09 -9.06
N ILE A 486 -10.64 -5.91 -7.75
CA ILE A 486 -11.07 -4.72 -7.03
C ILE A 486 -10.16 -3.54 -7.37
N GLU A 487 -8.86 -3.75 -7.39
CA GLU A 487 -7.87 -2.75 -7.79
C GLU A 487 -8.00 -2.36 -9.27
N ASP A 488 -8.25 -3.34 -10.16
CA ASP A 488 -8.55 -3.10 -11.59
C ASP A 488 -9.81 -2.23 -11.75
N THR A 489 -10.87 -2.56 -11.03
CA THR A 489 -12.16 -1.85 -11.09
C THR A 489 -12.02 -0.43 -10.52
N ALA A 490 -11.32 -0.27 -9.40
CA ALA A 490 -11.02 1.03 -8.82
C ALA A 490 -10.14 1.88 -9.76
N SER A 491 -9.12 1.27 -10.40
CA SER A 491 -8.29 1.93 -11.42
C SER A 491 -9.12 2.38 -12.63
N GLY A 492 -10.03 1.53 -13.10
CA GLY A 492 -10.96 1.85 -14.18
C GLY A 492 -11.89 3.01 -13.82
N CYS A 493 -12.39 3.03 -12.57
CA CYS A 493 -13.21 4.11 -12.04
C CYS A 493 -12.46 5.44 -12.01
N ILE A 494 -11.24 5.47 -11.46
CA ILE A 494 -10.37 6.66 -11.45
C ILE A 494 -10.15 7.16 -12.87
N HIS A 495 -9.79 6.27 -13.79
CA HIS A 495 -9.54 6.64 -15.19
C HIS A 495 -10.80 7.23 -15.85
N PHE A 496 -11.96 6.61 -15.66
CA PHE A 496 -13.22 7.14 -16.18
C PHE A 496 -13.52 8.55 -15.65
N LEU A 497 -13.43 8.75 -14.33
CA LEU A 497 -13.70 10.03 -13.69
C LEU A 497 -12.74 11.13 -14.16
N GLU A 498 -11.44 10.83 -14.26
CA GLU A 498 -10.46 11.81 -14.70
C GLU A 498 -10.56 12.11 -16.21
N LEU A 499 -10.92 11.14 -17.05
CA LEU A 499 -11.10 11.37 -18.49
C LEU A 499 -12.23 12.36 -18.79
N GLN A 500 -13.33 12.30 -18.02
CA GLN A 500 -14.47 13.20 -18.22
C GLN A 500 -14.13 14.67 -17.91
N SER A 501 -13.14 14.93 -17.05
CA SER A 501 -12.67 16.30 -16.79
C SER A 501 -11.98 16.93 -18.00
N SER A 502 -11.12 16.17 -18.69
CA SER A 502 -10.41 16.63 -19.89
C SER A 502 -11.35 16.96 -21.07
N THR A 503 -12.53 16.36 -21.12
CA THR A 503 -13.54 16.67 -22.14
C THR A 503 -14.32 17.96 -21.85
N MET A 504 -14.44 18.35 -20.57
CA MET A 504 -15.15 19.58 -20.18
C MET A 504 -14.25 20.82 -20.25
N ASP A 505 -12.93 20.69 -20.13
CA ASP A 505 -11.98 21.81 -20.34
C ASP A 505 -11.77 22.18 -21.83
N CYS A 506 -12.37 21.43 -22.76
CA CYS A 506 -12.30 21.66 -24.21
C CYS A 506 -13.62 22.19 -24.82
N ILE A 507 -14.60 22.54 -23.99
CA ILE A 507 -15.85 23.25 -24.35
C ILE A 507 -15.83 24.58 -23.61
#